data_AF-A0A972FYN3-F1
#
_entry.id   AF-A0A972FYN3-F1
#
_cell.length_a   1.000
_cell.length_b   1.000
_cell.length_c   1.000
_cell.angle_alpha   90.00
_cell.angle_beta   90.00
_cell.angle_gamma   90.00
#
_symmetry.space_group_name_H-M   'P 1'
#
loop_
_entity.id
_entity.type
_entity.pdbx_description
1 polymer ?
#
loop_
_entity_poly.entity_id
_entity_poly.type
_entity_poly.pdbx_seq_one_letter_code
_entity_poly.pdbx_strand_id
1 'polypeptide(L)'
;MTQTYVWADDAELLRARLTDMSSLRAEFQQTVMDVNQKLIQQGSGVFALAYPNQFYWHLTAPDESLIVADGTELWIYNPFAEEVTLMDMDQAIQASPIALLVHRDAQTWAQYDVSRDVSDDDPAHECFAIRPKATDTSVQAVNLCFEAKLLTDFRIEDEQGNLSRFRLSEQRPMQDSEMALFHFSAPADVDIDDQRRNPEVQVKQ
;
A
#
# COMPACT_ATOMS: atom_id res chain seq x y z
N MET A 1 -20.30 21.73 22.69
CA MET A 1 -20.96 20.81 21.74
C MET A 1 -19.85 20.07 21.03
N THR A 2 -19.58 18.84 21.42
CA THR A 2 -18.59 17.98 20.75
C THR A 2 -19.20 17.50 19.44
N GLN A 3 -18.72 18.05 18.32
CA GLN A 3 -19.17 17.66 16.99
C GLN A 3 -18.55 16.29 16.68
N THR A 4 -19.36 15.25 16.74
CA THR A 4 -18.98 13.90 16.30
C THR A 4 -18.94 13.92 14.78
N TYR A 5 -17.75 14.07 14.18
CA TYR A 5 -17.59 13.95 12.74
C TYR A 5 -17.75 12.49 12.31
N VAL A 6 -18.58 12.29 11.30
CA VAL A 6 -19.12 11.00 10.87
C VAL A 6 -18.05 10.24 10.12
N TRP A 7 -17.53 9.16 10.70
CA TRP A 7 -16.46 8.29 10.14
C TRP A 7 -16.77 7.67 8.76
N ALA A 8 -18.04 7.69 8.33
CA ALA A 8 -18.43 7.19 7.01
C ALA A 8 -18.09 8.17 5.87
N ASP A 9 -18.05 9.48 6.13
CA ASP A 9 -17.83 10.52 5.12
C ASP A 9 -16.36 10.54 4.64
N ASP A 10 -15.41 10.51 5.59
CA ASP A 10 -13.98 10.57 5.27
C ASP A 10 -13.51 9.33 4.48
N ALA A 11 -14.05 8.14 4.79
CA ALA A 11 -13.76 6.92 4.05
C ALA A 11 -14.31 6.99 2.62
N GLU A 12 -15.52 7.51 2.43
CA GLU A 12 -16.12 7.69 1.11
C GLU A 12 -15.36 8.73 0.29
N LEU A 13 -14.97 9.85 0.91
CA LEU A 13 -14.15 10.89 0.28
C LEU A 13 -12.80 10.36 -0.18
N LEU A 14 -12.06 9.65 0.68
CA LEU A 14 -10.78 9.06 0.31
C LEU A 14 -10.94 8.03 -0.83
N ARG A 15 -11.96 7.17 -0.75
CA ARG A 15 -12.26 6.21 -1.82
C ARG A 15 -12.57 6.91 -3.14
N ALA A 16 -13.28 8.03 -3.12
CA ALA A 16 -13.55 8.82 -4.32
C ALA A 16 -12.24 9.37 -4.93
N ARG A 17 -11.32 9.89 -4.10
CA ARG A 17 -9.99 10.34 -4.54
C ARG A 17 -9.18 9.23 -5.22
N LEU A 18 -9.15 8.05 -4.60
CA LEU A 18 -8.46 6.87 -5.15
C LEU A 18 -9.17 6.35 -6.42
N THR A 19 -10.48 6.57 -6.54
CA THR A 19 -11.26 6.16 -7.73
C THR A 19 -10.89 6.98 -8.95
N ASP A 20 -10.72 8.30 -8.79
CA ASP A 20 -10.27 9.21 -9.85
C ASP A 20 -8.87 8.84 -10.39
N MET A 21 -8.04 8.19 -9.56
CA MET A 21 -6.72 7.69 -9.93
C MET A 21 -6.83 6.30 -10.57
N SER A 22 -7.19 6.24 -11.85
CA SER A 22 -7.33 4.97 -12.59
C SER A 22 -6.00 4.25 -12.82
N SER A 23 -4.91 5.01 -12.98
CA SER A 23 -3.54 4.52 -12.99
C SER A 23 -2.60 5.61 -12.49
N LEU A 24 -1.47 5.21 -11.91
CA LEU A 24 -0.41 6.11 -11.49
C LEU A 24 0.91 5.35 -11.59
N ARG A 25 1.94 6.03 -12.10
CA ARG A 25 3.34 5.68 -11.94
C ARG A 25 4.05 6.84 -11.27
N ALA A 26 4.90 6.54 -10.30
CA ALA A 26 5.69 7.51 -9.55
C ALA A 26 7.05 6.91 -9.18
N GLU A 27 8.02 7.77 -8.95
CA GLU A 27 9.20 7.42 -8.16
C GLU A 27 8.92 7.69 -6.69
N PHE A 28 9.61 6.98 -5.79
CA PHE A 28 9.53 7.25 -4.37
C PHE A 28 10.90 7.36 -3.71
N GLN A 29 10.98 8.19 -2.67
CA GLN A 29 12.04 8.17 -1.68
C GLN A 29 11.47 7.72 -0.33
N GLN A 30 12.08 6.70 0.26
CA GLN A 30 11.72 6.15 1.56
C GLN A 30 12.67 6.65 2.64
N THR A 31 12.12 6.91 3.83
CA THR A 31 12.89 7.09 5.06
C THR A 31 12.17 6.37 6.18
N VAL A 32 12.89 5.49 6.89
CA VAL A 32 12.38 4.69 8.01
C VAL A 32 13.03 5.20 9.29
N MET A 33 12.21 5.54 10.28
CA MET A 33 12.66 6.01 11.59
C MET A 33 12.09 5.15 12.71
N ASP A 34 12.84 4.98 13.79
CA ASP A 34 12.33 4.36 15.02
C ASP A 34 11.49 5.35 15.85
N VAL A 35 10.92 4.86 16.96
CA VAL A 35 10.14 5.64 17.92
C VAL A 35 10.91 6.81 18.55
N ASN A 36 12.24 6.81 18.50
CA ASN A 36 13.12 7.87 19.00
C ASN A 36 13.55 8.85 17.89
N GLN A 37 12.95 8.76 16.70
CA GLN A 37 13.32 9.52 15.49
C GLN A 37 14.73 9.24 14.99
N LYS A 38 15.30 8.08 15.34
CA LYS A 38 16.58 7.65 14.79
C LYS A 38 16.35 7.04 13.41
N LEU A 39 17.17 7.45 12.46
CA LEU A 39 17.17 6.86 11.12
C LEU A 39 17.56 5.37 11.18
N ILE A 40 16.66 4.51 10.69
CA ILE A 40 16.91 3.08 10.47
C ILE A 40 17.43 2.86 9.05
N GLN A 41 16.71 3.38 8.05
CA GLN A 41 16.99 3.12 6.64
C GLN A 41 16.51 4.27 5.76
N GLN A 42 17.17 4.46 4.62
CA GLN A 42 16.67 5.25 3.49
C GLN A 42 16.67 4.37 2.26
N GLY A 43 15.71 4.58 1.38
CA GLY A 43 15.60 3.82 0.14
C GLY A 43 14.94 4.61 -0.97
N SER A 44 14.90 4.02 -2.15
CA SER A 44 14.27 4.64 -3.32
C SER A 44 13.75 3.58 -4.28
N GLY A 45 12.76 3.94 -5.07
CA GLY A 45 12.19 2.98 -6.00
C GLY A 45 11.10 3.53 -6.88
N VAL A 46 10.36 2.61 -7.49
CA VAL A 46 9.25 2.88 -8.40
C VAL A 46 7.98 2.30 -7.81
N PHE A 47 6.94 3.13 -7.82
CA PHE A 47 5.58 2.78 -7.45
C PHE A 47 4.70 2.87 -8.70
N ALA A 48 3.84 1.87 -8.91
CA ALA A 48 2.76 1.99 -9.87
C ALA A 48 1.50 1.28 -9.39
N LEU A 49 0.36 1.81 -9.80
CA LEU A 49 -0.94 1.17 -9.64
C LEU A 49 -1.79 1.30 -10.89
N ALA A 50 -2.67 0.34 -11.09
CA ALA A 50 -3.74 0.40 -12.07
C ALA A 50 -5.00 -0.29 -11.52
N TYR A 51 -6.15 0.27 -11.85
CA TYR A 51 -7.41 -0.36 -11.50
C TYR A 51 -7.82 -1.39 -12.57
N PRO A 52 -8.38 -2.55 -12.18
CA PRO A 52 -8.60 -3.02 -10.82
C PRO A 52 -7.39 -3.74 -10.20
N ASN A 53 -7.14 -3.46 -8.90
CA ASN A 53 -6.29 -4.26 -8.01
C ASN A 53 -4.83 -4.52 -8.47
N GLN A 54 -4.30 -3.79 -9.46
CA GLN A 54 -2.94 -3.95 -9.94
C GLN A 54 -1.98 -3.01 -9.22
N PHE A 55 -0.88 -3.57 -8.74
CA PHE A 55 0.08 -2.86 -7.91
C PHE A 55 1.50 -3.30 -8.26
N TYR A 56 2.43 -2.35 -8.26
CA TYR A 56 3.85 -2.59 -8.48
C TYR A 56 4.65 -1.71 -7.54
N TRP A 57 5.51 -2.34 -6.75
CA TRP A 57 6.42 -1.68 -5.83
C TRP A 57 7.80 -2.27 -5.98
N HIS A 58 8.74 -1.47 -6.48
CA HIS A 58 10.12 -1.90 -6.67
C HIS A 58 11.03 -1.01 -5.87
N LEU A 59 11.49 -1.50 -4.71
CA LEU A 59 12.58 -0.90 -3.98
C LEU A 59 13.87 -1.25 -4.73
N THR A 60 14.56 -0.22 -5.21
CA THR A 60 15.81 -0.37 -6.01
C THR A 60 17.07 -0.16 -5.19
N ALA A 61 16.93 0.48 -4.03
CA ALA A 61 18.01 0.73 -3.09
C ALA A 61 17.45 0.85 -1.67
N PRO A 62 18.19 0.44 -0.62
CA PRO A 62 19.55 -0.11 -0.67
C PRO A 62 19.54 -1.60 -1.04
N ASP A 63 18.56 -2.35 -0.52
CA ASP A 63 18.35 -3.76 -0.80
C ASP A 63 17.14 -3.89 -1.73
N GLU A 64 17.35 -4.57 -2.85
CA GLU A 64 16.32 -4.69 -3.87
C GLU A 64 15.16 -5.56 -3.37
N SER A 65 13.93 -5.11 -3.54
CA SER A 65 12.74 -5.91 -3.30
C SER A 65 11.62 -5.50 -4.24
N LEU A 66 10.85 -6.49 -4.69
CA LEU A 66 9.80 -6.30 -5.66
C LEU A 66 8.49 -6.88 -5.13
N ILE A 67 7.43 -6.08 -5.13
CA ILE A 67 6.07 -6.52 -4.84
C ILE A 67 5.23 -6.26 -6.09
N VAL A 68 4.57 -7.29 -6.60
CA VAL A 68 3.70 -7.20 -7.78
C VAL A 68 2.36 -7.83 -7.46
N ALA A 69 1.27 -7.09 -7.65
CA ALA A 69 -0.07 -7.65 -7.71
C ALA A 69 -0.62 -7.54 -9.14
N ASP A 70 -1.09 -8.67 -9.67
CA ASP A 70 -1.65 -8.75 -11.03
C ASP A 70 -3.17 -8.47 -11.08
N GLY A 71 -3.79 -8.33 -9.91
CA GLY A 71 -5.22 -8.14 -9.71
C GLY A 71 -5.91 -9.34 -9.05
N THR A 72 -5.24 -10.49 -9.00
CA THR A 72 -5.72 -11.73 -8.38
C THR A 72 -4.81 -12.21 -7.25
N GLU A 73 -3.50 -12.09 -7.43
CA GLU A 73 -2.48 -12.61 -6.53
C GLU A 73 -1.40 -11.55 -6.31
N LEU A 74 -0.66 -11.70 -5.21
CA LEU A 74 0.47 -10.84 -4.88
C LEU A 74 1.75 -11.66 -4.74
N TRP A 75 2.79 -11.20 -5.41
CA TRP A 75 4.13 -11.77 -5.44
C TRP A 75 5.08 -10.83 -4.70
N ILE A 76 5.84 -11.35 -3.75
CA ILE A 76 6.94 -10.64 -3.09
C ILE A 76 8.22 -11.35 -3.50
N TYR A 77 9.11 -10.67 -4.20
CA TYR A 77 10.38 -11.20 -4.65
C TYR A 77 11.53 -10.45 -3.97
N ASN A 78 12.41 -11.21 -3.33
CA ASN A 78 13.67 -10.74 -2.79
C ASN A 78 14.83 -11.36 -3.59
N PRO A 79 15.46 -10.60 -4.51
CA PRO A 79 16.58 -11.09 -5.32
C PRO A 79 17.79 -11.53 -4.50
N PHE A 80 18.04 -10.90 -3.35
CA PHE A 80 19.18 -11.24 -2.49
C PHE A 80 18.98 -12.57 -1.76
N ALA A 81 17.74 -12.84 -1.34
CA ALA A 81 17.38 -14.10 -0.71
C ALA A 81 17.10 -15.23 -1.71
N GLU A 82 16.97 -14.91 -3.00
CA GLU A 82 16.51 -15.83 -4.05
C GLU A 82 15.18 -16.50 -3.66
N GLU A 83 14.26 -15.70 -3.10
CA GLU A 83 12.98 -16.16 -2.55
C GLU A 83 11.80 -15.36 -3.13
N VAL A 84 10.72 -16.07 -3.42
CA VAL A 84 9.42 -15.54 -3.83
C VAL A 84 8.35 -16.01 -2.86
N THR A 85 7.62 -15.08 -2.25
CA THR A 85 6.39 -15.37 -1.53
C THR A 85 5.18 -15.08 -2.40
N LEU A 86 4.24 -16.02 -2.48
CA LEU A 86 2.98 -15.88 -3.21
C LEU A 86 1.80 -15.86 -2.23
N MET A 87 0.95 -14.84 -2.31
CA MET A 87 -0.19 -14.64 -1.42
C MET A 87 -1.47 -14.32 -2.20
N ASP A 88 -2.62 -14.68 -1.62
CA ASP A 88 -3.91 -14.17 -2.09
C ASP A 88 -4.08 -12.70 -1.68
N MET A 89 -4.86 -11.91 -2.43
CA MET A 89 -5.03 -10.48 -2.15
C MET A 89 -5.54 -10.18 -0.73
N ASP A 90 -6.45 -10.99 -0.18
CA ASP A 90 -6.94 -10.82 1.19
C ASP A 90 -5.83 -10.93 2.24
N GLN A 91 -4.86 -11.83 2.03
CA GLN A 91 -3.69 -11.96 2.91
C GLN A 91 -2.76 -10.76 2.74
N ALA A 92 -2.54 -10.32 1.50
CA ALA A 92 -1.69 -9.19 1.20
C ALA A 92 -2.20 -7.88 1.82
N ILE A 93 -3.52 -7.64 1.82
CA ILE A 93 -4.14 -6.47 2.47
C ILE A 93 -3.87 -6.45 3.97
N GLN A 94 -3.89 -7.61 4.62
CA GLN A 94 -3.60 -7.73 6.05
C GLN A 94 -2.12 -7.53 6.35
N ALA A 95 -1.24 -8.01 5.46
CA ALA A 95 0.20 -7.89 5.61
C ALA A 95 0.74 -6.50 5.30
N SER A 96 0.13 -5.80 4.32
CA SER A 96 0.53 -4.46 3.91
C SER A 96 -0.67 -3.62 3.45
N PRO A 97 -1.13 -2.65 4.26
CA PRO A 97 -2.23 -1.77 3.89
C PRO A 97 -1.93 -0.80 2.74
N ILE A 98 -0.74 -0.82 2.13
CA ILE A 98 -0.57 -0.17 0.82
C ILE A 98 -1.41 -0.86 -0.26
N ALA A 99 -1.71 -2.15 -0.10
CA ALA A 99 -2.65 -2.85 -0.96
C ALA A 99 -4.04 -2.19 -0.93
N LEU A 100 -4.45 -1.56 0.19
CA LEU A 100 -5.71 -0.83 0.27
C LEU A 100 -5.84 0.26 -0.82
N LEU A 101 -4.73 0.83 -1.29
CA LEU A 101 -4.73 1.86 -2.34
C LEU A 101 -5.32 1.36 -3.66
N VAL A 102 -5.23 0.06 -3.93
CA VAL A 102 -5.72 -0.54 -5.18
C VAL A 102 -7.10 -1.19 -5.04
N HIS A 103 -7.60 -1.33 -3.81
CA HIS A 103 -8.93 -1.84 -3.52
C HIS A 103 -9.96 -0.71 -3.40
N ARG A 104 -11.11 -0.90 -4.04
CA ARG A 104 -12.19 0.09 -4.05
C ARG A 104 -13.51 -0.41 -3.46
N ASP A 105 -13.59 -1.68 -3.06
CA ASP A 105 -14.84 -2.28 -2.59
C ASP A 105 -15.20 -1.85 -1.15
N ALA A 106 -16.49 -1.78 -0.85
CA ALA A 106 -16.94 -1.30 0.45
C ALA A 106 -16.66 -2.29 1.60
N GLN A 107 -16.51 -3.59 1.32
CA GLN A 107 -16.33 -4.61 2.36
C GLN A 107 -14.93 -4.55 2.96
N THR A 108 -13.91 -4.39 2.11
CA THR A 108 -12.52 -4.17 2.53
C THR A 108 -12.40 -2.88 3.33
N TRP A 109 -12.93 -1.77 2.82
CA TRP A 109 -12.86 -0.48 3.50
C TRP A 109 -13.63 -0.45 4.83
N ALA A 110 -14.65 -1.28 5.01
CA ALA A 110 -15.36 -1.40 6.29
C ALA A 110 -14.47 -1.97 7.41
N GLN A 111 -13.33 -2.61 7.11
CA GLN A 111 -12.37 -3.12 8.09
C GLN A 111 -11.44 -2.04 8.65
N TYR A 112 -11.53 -0.80 8.15
CA TYR A 112 -10.68 0.30 8.55
C TYR A 112 -11.49 1.48 9.10
N ASP A 113 -10.89 2.21 10.01
CA ASP A 113 -11.32 3.54 10.40
C ASP A 113 -10.52 4.57 9.61
N VAL A 114 -11.23 5.48 8.94
CA VAL A 114 -10.63 6.56 8.15
C VAL A 114 -11.00 7.89 8.79
N SER A 115 -10.00 8.73 8.99
CA SER A 115 -10.17 10.07 9.52
C SER A 115 -9.34 11.07 8.74
N ARG A 116 -9.95 12.16 8.30
CA ARG A 116 -9.20 13.26 7.70
C ARG A 116 -8.47 14.06 8.77
N ASP A 117 -7.21 14.41 8.49
CA ASP A 117 -6.48 15.40 9.27
C ASP A 117 -6.95 16.80 8.85
N VAL A 118 -7.60 17.49 9.79
CA VAL A 118 -8.13 18.85 9.62
C VAL A 118 -7.31 19.89 10.38
N SER A 119 -6.09 19.52 10.81
CA SER A 119 -5.19 20.45 11.49
C SER A 119 -4.42 21.36 10.52
N ASP A 120 -4.44 21.05 9.23
CA ASP A 120 -3.90 21.90 8.18
C ASP A 120 -4.97 22.83 7.63
N ASP A 121 -4.65 24.13 7.55
CA ASP A 121 -5.53 25.17 7.01
C ASP A 121 -5.37 25.32 5.48
N ASP A 122 -4.38 24.66 4.85
CA ASP A 122 -4.23 24.66 3.40
C ASP A 122 -5.24 23.72 2.73
N PRO A 123 -6.28 24.22 2.03
CA PRO A 123 -7.26 23.36 1.37
C PRO A 123 -6.66 22.55 0.20
N ALA A 124 -5.46 22.91 -0.26
CA ALA A 124 -4.75 22.14 -1.26
C ALA A 124 -4.03 20.92 -0.65
N HIS A 125 -3.74 20.92 0.65
CA HIS A 125 -3.07 19.81 1.35
C HIS A 125 -4.06 19.04 2.21
N GLU A 126 -4.40 17.82 1.80
CA GLU A 126 -5.39 17.00 2.48
C GLU A 126 -4.77 15.66 2.87
N CYS A 127 -4.75 15.36 4.17
CA CYS A 127 -4.24 14.09 4.69
C CYS A 127 -5.35 13.24 5.29
N PHE A 128 -5.26 11.92 5.10
CA PHE A 128 -6.16 10.93 5.67
C PHE A 128 -5.35 9.92 6.46
N ALA A 129 -5.76 9.62 7.69
CA ALA A 129 -5.25 8.50 8.47
C ALA A 129 -6.21 7.32 8.34
N ILE A 130 -5.66 6.15 8.05
CA ILE A 130 -6.35 4.88 7.89
C ILE A 130 -5.80 3.94 8.96
N ARG A 131 -6.68 3.39 9.80
CA ARG A 131 -6.30 2.44 10.86
C ARG A 131 -7.09 1.16 10.71
N PRO A 132 -6.46 -0.02 10.73
CA PRO A 132 -7.19 -1.28 10.79
C PRO A 132 -8.00 -1.35 12.09
N LYS A 133 -9.22 -1.89 12.01
CA LYS A 133 -10.04 -2.20 13.20
C LYS A 133 -9.55 -3.44 13.93
N ALA A 134 -8.85 -4.33 13.23
CA ALA A 134 -8.19 -5.48 13.82
C ALA A 134 -6.96 -5.02 14.62
N THR A 135 -6.71 -5.68 15.74
CA THR A 135 -5.60 -5.33 16.65
C THR A 135 -4.34 -6.16 16.43
N ASP A 136 -4.44 -7.24 15.67
CA ASP A 136 -3.34 -8.17 15.38
C ASP A 136 -2.86 -7.94 13.93
N THR A 137 -2.28 -6.77 13.70
CA THR A 137 -1.81 -6.33 12.38
C THR A 137 -0.40 -5.77 12.47
N SER A 138 0.45 -6.15 11.52
CA SER A 138 1.83 -5.65 11.41
C SER A 138 1.89 -4.13 11.18
N VAL A 139 0.81 -3.54 10.64
CA VAL A 139 0.65 -2.11 10.45
C VAL A 139 -0.43 -1.55 11.35
N GLN A 140 -0.12 -0.45 12.03
CA GLN A 140 -1.00 0.26 12.96
C GLN A 140 -1.70 1.45 12.32
N ALA A 141 -1.05 2.13 11.39
CA ALA A 141 -1.65 3.25 10.67
C ALA A 141 -1.01 3.45 9.28
N VAL A 142 -1.82 3.90 8.34
CA VAL A 142 -1.38 4.48 7.07
C VAL A 142 -1.89 5.90 6.96
N ASN A 143 -1.00 6.85 6.67
CA ASN A 143 -1.42 8.21 6.36
C ASN A 143 -1.16 8.51 4.89
N LEU A 144 -2.15 9.01 4.17
CA LEU A 144 -2.06 9.44 2.77
C LEU A 144 -2.26 10.94 2.71
N CYS A 145 -1.35 11.67 2.09
CA CYS A 145 -1.43 13.11 1.93
C CYS A 145 -1.44 13.47 0.45
N PHE A 146 -2.36 14.36 0.09
CA PHE A 146 -2.58 14.80 -1.26
C PHE A 146 -2.32 16.30 -1.37
N GLU A 147 -1.65 16.71 -2.43
CA GLU A 147 -1.66 18.09 -2.90
C GLU A 147 -2.57 18.19 -4.13
N ALA A 148 -3.74 18.82 -3.95
CA ALA A 148 -4.85 18.87 -4.90
C ALA A 148 -5.36 17.49 -5.35
N LYS A 149 -4.70 16.87 -6.34
CA LYS A 149 -5.01 15.53 -6.88
C LYS A 149 -3.82 14.57 -6.86
N LEU A 150 -2.63 15.05 -6.51
CA LEU A 150 -1.41 14.25 -6.50
C LEU A 150 -1.21 13.65 -5.12
N LEU A 151 -0.90 12.36 -5.05
CA LEU A 151 -0.55 11.69 -3.79
C LEU A 151 0.90 12.03 -3.47
N THR A 152 1.18 13.04 -2.64
CA THR A 152 2.56 13.54 -2.44
C THR A 152 3.34 12.72 -1.42
N ASP A 153 2.66 12.31 -0.36
CA ASP A 153 3.28 11.57 0.74
C ASP A 153 2.36 10.45 1.17
N PHE A 154 2.95 9.29 1.48
CA PHE A 154 2.29 8.34 2.36
C PHE A 154 3.23 7.83 3.44
N ARG A 155 2.65 7.50 4.59
CA ARG A 155 3.37 7.06 5.79
C ARG A 155 2.75 5.78 6.30
N ILE A 156 3.59 4.86 6.77
CA ILE A 156 3.20 3.61 7.39
C ILE A 156 3.83 3.57 8.79
N GLU A 157 3.00 3.33 9.80
CA GLU A 157 3.42 3.06 11.17
C GLU A 157 3.24 1.56 11.44
N ASP A 158 4.32 0.85 11.75
CA ASP A 158 4.26 -0.57 12.10
C ASP A 158 3.92 -0.82 13.57
N GLU A 159 3.70 -2.08 13.94
CA GLU A 159 3.39 -2.48 15.33
C GLU A 159 4.53 -2.21 16.33
N GLN A 160 5.76 -2.03 15.85
CA GLN A 160 6.90 -1.63 16.69
C GLN A 160 6.98 -0.11 16.85
N GLY A 161 6.13 0.65 16.15
CA GLY A 161 6.11 2.11 16.14
C GLY A 161 7.14 2.74 15.20
N ASN A 162 7.76 1.96 14.30
CA ASN A 162 8.62 2.54 13.28
C ASN A 162 7.77 3.25 12.24
N LEU A 163 8.26 4.41 11.80
CA LEU A 163 7.61 5.25 10.81
C LEU A 163 8.35 5.15 9.48
N SER A 164 7.73 4.51 8.50
CA SER A 164 8.16 4.52 7.11
C SER A 164 7.46 5.65 6.36
N ARG A 165 8.20 6.67 5.94
CA ARG A 165 7.70 7.76 5.10
C ARG A 165 8.15 7.57 3.65
N PHE A 166 7.21 7.73 2.73
CA PHE A 166 7.44 7.67 1.29
C PHE A 166 6.99 8.99 0.67
N ARG A 167 7.91 9.65 -0.05
CA ARG A 167 7.62 10.85 -0.84
C ARG A 167 7.57 10.47 -2.30
N LEU A 168 6.49 10.80 -2.98
CA LEU A 168 6.30 10.49 -4.39
C LEU A 168 6.72 11.66 -5.29
N SER A 169 7.39 11.35 -6.38
CA SER A 169 7.79 12.30 -7.42
C SER A 169 7.51 11.74 -8.82
N GLU A 170 7.61 12.58 -9.85
CA GLU A 170 7.44 12.18 -11.25
C GLU A 170 6.11 11.45 -11.54
N GLN A 171 5.04 11.88 -10.85
CA GLN A 171 3.72 11.29 -10.94
C GLN A 171 3.09 11.48 -12.31
N ARG A 172 2.66 10.38 -12.93
CA ARG A 172 1.94 10.40 -14.20
C ARG A 172 1.03 9.19 -14.37
N PRO A 173 0.01 9.25 -15.24
CA PRO A 173 -0.69 8.06 -15.68
C PRO A 173 0.25 7.02 -16.29
N MET A 174 -0.14 5.76 -16.21
CA MET A 174 0.56 4.68 -16.91
C MET A 174 0.29 4.73 -18.42
N GLN A 175 1.28 4.30 -19.19
CA GLN A 175 1.17 4.06 -20.62
C GLN A 175 0.84 2.59 -20.87
N ASP A 176 0.13 2.30 -21.96
CA ASP A 176 -0.24 0.91 -22.33
C ASP A 176 0.97 -0.02 -22.43
N SER A 177 2.13 0.51 -22.86
CA SER A 177 3.40 -0.22 -22.95
C SER A 177 3.98 -0.64 -21.59
N GLU A 178 3.49 -0.07 -20.49
CA GLU A 178 3.98 -0.30 -19.13
C GLU A 178 3.13 -1.31 -18.35
N MET A 179 1.97 -1.72 -18.89
CA MET A 179 1.07 -2.68 -18.23
C MET A 179 1.73 -4.05 -17.96
N ALA A 180 2.82 -4.36 -18.65
CA ALA A 180 3.64 -5.55 -18.40
C ALA A 180 4.28 -5.55 -16.99
N LEU A 181 4.40 -4.40 -16.32
CA LEU A 181 4.93 -4.32 -14.95
C LEU A 181 4.12 -5.16 -13.95
N PHE A 182 2.82 -5.31 -14.18
CA PHE A 182 1.93 -6.07 -13.28
C PHE A 182 1.98 -7.58 -13.48
N HIS A 183 2.83 -8.07 -14.39
CA HIS A 183 2.99 -9.50 -14.64
C HIS A 183 4.35 -9.94 -14.11
N PHE A 184 4.34 -10.73 -13.04
CA PHE A 184 5.55 -11.32 -12.49
C PHE A 184 5.74 -12.75 -13.01
N SER A 185 6.99 -13.08 -13.31
CA SER A 185 7.42 -14.46 -13.55
C SER A 185 8.64 -14.69 -12.68
N ALA A 186 8.53 -15.67 -11.77
CA ALA A 186 9.66 -16.06 -10.94
C ALA A 186 10.86 -16.43 -11.83
N PRO A 187 12.08 -15.94 -11.52
CA PRO A 187 13.29 -16.41 -12.17
C PRO A 187 13.47 -17.92 -11.96
N ALA A 188 14.28 -18.55 -12.83
CA ALA A 188 14.68 -19.93 -12.61
C ALA A 188 15.45 -20.06 -11.28
N ASP A 189 15.29 -21.20 -10.62
CA ASP A 189 16.03 -21.61 -9.41
C ASP A 189 15.76 -20.80 -8.12
N VAL A 190 14.75 -19.92 -8.14
CA VAL A 190 14.28 -19.18 -6.95
C VAL A 190 13.32 -20.05 -6.13
N ASP A 191 13.43 -20.00 -4.80
CA ASP A 191 12.50 -20.71 -3.91
C ASP A 191 11.14 -20.03 -3.90
N ILE A 192 10.06 -20.82 -3.94
CA ILE A 192 8.68 -20.30 -3.98
C ILE A 192 7.95 -20.78 -2.73
N ASP A 193 7.65 -19.84 -1.83
CA ASP A 193 6.76 -20.03 -0.70
C ASP A 193 5.32 -19.63 -1.09
N ASP A 194 4.51 -20.63 -1.45
CA ASP A 194 3.10 -20.43 -1.81
C ASP A 194 2.21 -20.48 -0.57
N GLN A 195 1.79 -19.31 -0.11
CA GLN A 195 0.97 -19.12 1.10
C GLN A 195 -0.53 -18.99 0.79
N ARG A 196 -0.95 -19.09 -0.47
CA ARG A 196 -2.36 -18.96 -0.85
C ARG A 196 -3.21 -19.98 -0.10
N ARG A 197 -4.39 -19.56 0.34
CA ARG A 197 -5.33 -20.46 1.02
C ARG A 197 -5.96 -21.37 -0.02
N ASN A 198 -5.43 -22.58 -0.17
CA ASN A 198 -6.05 -23.57 -1.03
C ASN A 198 -7.48 -23.92 -0.53
N PRO A 199 -8.55 -23.65 -1.31
CA PRO A 199 -9.92 -23.96 -0.89
C PRO A 199 -10.18 -25.47 -0.68
N GLU A 200 -9.29 -26.35 -1.15
CA GLU A 200 -9.47 -27.81 -1.01
C GLU A 200 -9.16 -28.38 0.39
N VAL A 201 -8.55 -27.62 1.30
CA VAL A 201 -8.16 -28.13 2.63
C VAL A 201 -9.21 -27.85 3.73
N GLN A 202 -10.25 -27.06 3.44
CA GLN A 202 -11.30 -26.72 4.43
C GLN A 202 -12.43 -27.76 4.54
N VAL A 203 -12.36 -28.90 3.84
CA VAL A 203 -13.30 -30.02 4.04
C VAL A 203 -12.59 -31.14 4.78
N LYS A 204 -12.37 -30.96 6.09
CA LYS A 204 -12.43 -31.99 7.14
C LYS A 204 -11.94 -31.42 8.47
N GLN A 205 -12.89 -31.00 9.30
CA GLN A 205 -13.19 -31.64 10.59
C GLN A 205 -14.47 -31.08 11.19
#